data_AF-A0A966QAG1-F1
#
_entry.id   AF-A0A966QAG1-F1
#
_cell.length_a   1.000
_cell.length_b   1.000
_cell.length_c   1.000
_cell.angle_alpha   90.00
_cell.angle_beta   90.00
_cell.angle_gamma   90.00
#
_symmetry.space_group_name_H-M   'P 1'
#
loop_
_entity.id
_entity.type
_entity.pdbx_description
1 polymer ?
#
loop_
_entity_poly.entity_id
_entity_poly.type
_entity_poly.pdbx_seq_one_letter_code
_entity_poly.pdbx_strand_id
1 'polypeptide(L)'
;MAKSAQEISRLNAKSTFSKADNEVVTTASVLGKPEKRFAEPAALLEHGNARIISVVNQKGGVGKTTTTINLGAAFAELGRRVLLVDFDPQHSLSVGLNVSTRDIEGSIYDLMMDES
;
A
#
# COMPACT_ATOMS: atom_id res chain seq x y z
N MET A 1 -21.81 -18.47 -6.32
CA MET A 1 -22.45 -17.45 -7.18
C MET A 1 -21.50 -16.26 -7.25
N ALA A 2 -21.10 -15.90 -8.47
CA ALA A 2 -20.44 -14.64 -8.81
C ALA A 2 -21.17 -13.44 -8.20
N LYS A 3 -20.46 -12.45 -7.66
CA LYS A 3 -21.05 -11.20 -7.17
C LYS A 3 -20.51 -10.00 -7.94
N SER A 4 -21.37 -8.99 -8.08
CA SER A 4 -21.06 -7.72 -8.76
C SER A 4 -19.88 -7.02 -8.09
N ALA A 5 -18.99 -6.44 -8.89
CA ALA A 5 -17.82 -5.67 -8.44
C ALA A 5 -18.17 -4.50 -7.48
N GLN A 6 -19.43 -4.06 -7.44
CA GLN A 6 -19.91 -3.02 -6.53
C GLN A 6 -20.13 -3.52 -5.08
N GLU A 7 -20.27 -4.82 -4.86
CA GLU A 7 -20.62 -5.41 -3.54
C GLU A 7 -19.41 -5.96 -2.75
N ILE A 8 -18.21 -5.85 -3.32
CA ILE A 8 -16.96 -6.36 -2.73
C ILE A 8 -16.04 -5.18 -2.49
N SER A 9 -15.58 -5.02 -1.24
CA SER A 9 -14.62 -3.96 -0.90
C SER A 9 -13.41 -4.06 -1.83
N ARG A 10 -13.09 -2.94 -2.49
CA ARG A 10 -11.98 -2.82 -3.44
C ARG A 10 -10.61 -3.09 -2.79
N LEU A 11 -10.55 -3.11 -1.46
CA LEU A 11 -9.37 -3.39 -0.65
C LEU A 11 -8.95 -4.88 -0.64
N ASN A 12 -9.76 -5.80 -1.17
CA ASN A 12 -9.37 -7.19 -1.31
C ASN A 12 -8.40 -7.35 -2.49
N ALA A 13 -7.12 -7.15 -2.21
CA ALA A 13 -5.99 -6.96 -3.13
C ALA A 13 -5.61 -8.12 -4.08
N LYS A 14 -6.51 -9.05 -4.43
CA LYS A 14 -6.25 -10.10 -5.44
C LYS A 14 -7.50 -10.46 -6.25
N SER A 15 -8.22 -9.45 -6.71
CA SER A 15 -9.34 -9.64 -7.63
C SER A 15 -8.81 -9.68 -9.07
N THR A 16 -8.69 -10.88 -9.65
CA THR A 16 -8.51 -11.00 -11.11
C THR A 16 -9.84 -10.61 -11.73
N PHE A 17 -9.90 -9.47 -12.40
CA PHE A 17 -11.11 -9.03 -13.12
C PHE A 17 -11.27 -9.86 -14.39
N SER A 18 -12.35 -10.65 -14.50
CA SER A 18 -12.75 -11.20 -15.78
C SER A 18 -13.30 -10.06 -16.65
N LYS A 19 -12.59 -9.72 -17.74
CA LYS A 19 -13.04 -8.70 -18.71
C LYS A 19 -14.39 -9.02 -19.38
N ALA A 20 -14.85 -10.27 -19.29
CA ALA A 20 -16.10 -10.69 -19.91
C ALA A 20 -17.34 -10.38 -19.04
N ASP A 21 -17.22 -10.50 -17.71
CA ASP A 21 -18.41 -10.60 -16.84
C ASP A 21 -18.41 -9.65 -15.63
N ASN A 22 -17.40 -8.78 -15.50
CA ASN A 22 -17.23 -7.88 -14.34
C ASN A 22 -17.25 -8.62 -12.98
N GLU A 23 -16.90 -9.91 -13.00
CA GLU A 23 -16.86 -10.77 -11.84
C GLU A 23 -15.48 -10.65 -11.16
N VAL A 24 -15.51 -10.40 -9.86
CA VAL A 24 -14.33 -10.40 -9.00
C VAL A 24 -14.09 -11.82 -8.49
N VAL A 25 -13.02 -12.45 -8.98
CA VAL A 25 -12.58 -13.77 -8.47
C VAL A 25 -11.56 -13.56 -7.36
N THR A 26 -11.84 -14.07 -6.16
CA THR A 26 -10.96 -13.96 -4.99
C THR A 26 -10.26 -15.30 -4.71
N THR A 27 -9.14 -15.28 -3.96
CA THR A 27 -8.49 -16.54 -3.53
C THR A 27 -9.43 -17.40 -2.68
N ALA A 28 -10.35 -16.79 -1.92
CA ALA A 28 -11.34 -17.53 -1.13
C ALA A 28 -12.33 -18.27 -2.04
N SER A 29 -12.83 -17.62 -3.10
CA SER A 29 -13.75 -18.27 -4.05
C SER A 29 -13.07 -19.40 -4.82
N VAL A 30 -11.80 -19.24 -5.21
CA VAL A 30 -11.00 -20.29 -5.88
C VAL A 30 -10.78 -21.50 -4.96
N LEU A 31 -10.54 -21.27 -3.66
CA LEU A 31 -10.26 -22.33 -2.70
C LEU A 31 -11.53 -22.90 -2.03
N GLY A 32 -12.73 -22.47 -2.43
CA GLY A 32 -13.99 -22.89 -1.81
C GLY A 32 -14.11 -22.50 -0.32
N LYS A 33 -13.38 -21.48 0.11
CA LYS A 33 -13.38 -21.00 1.51
C LYS A 33 -14.36 -19.85 1.70
N PRO A 34 -14.93 -19.68 2.90
CA PRO A 34 -15.77 -18.52 3.19
C PRO A 34 -14.96 -17.23 2.99
N GLU A 35 -15.56 -16.26 2.28
CA GLU A 35 -14.91 -14.97 2.05
C GLU A 35 -14.77 -14.22 3.38
N LYS A 36 -13.54 -13.79 3.67
CA LYS A 36 -13.28 -12.91 4.81
C LYS A 36 -13.53 -11.48 4.38
N ARG A 37 -14.63 -10.88 4.83
CA ARG A 37 -14.94 -9.46 4.61
C ARG A 37 -14.38 -8.64 5.76
N PHE A 38 -13.58 -7.63 5.43
CA PHE A 38 -13.19 -6.59 6.37
C PHE A 38 -14.15 -5.41 6.20
N ALA A 39 -14.53 -4.79 7.32
CA ALA A 39 -15.33 -3.58 7.28
C ALA A 39 -14.54 -2.47 6.60
N GLU A 40 -15.22 -1.67 5.76
CA GLU A 40 -14.60 -0.47 5.22
C GLU A 40 -14.37 0.53 6.37
N PRO A 41 -13.17 1.10 6.51
CA PRO A 41 -12.90 2.08 7.54
C PRO A 41 -13.81 3.29 7.38
N ALA A 42 -14.38 3.78 8.49
CA ALA A 42 -15.11 5.04 8.49
C ALA A 42 -14.20 6.21 8.08
N ALA A 43 -14.78 7.23 7.46
CA ALA A 43 -14.08 8.46 7.14
C ALA A 43 -13.50 9.12 8.40
N LEU A 44 -12.35 9.77 8.25
CA LEU A 44 -11.71 10.48 9.35
C LEU A 44 -12.30 11.87 9.53
N LEU A 45 -12.63 12.22 10.77
CA LEU A 45 -12.97 13.59 11.16
C LEU A 45 -11.72 14.41 11.51
N GLU A 46 -10.69 13.75 12.07
CA GLU A 46 -9.41 14.37 12.44
C GLU A 46 -8.25 13.36 12.34
N HIS A 47 -7.01 13.89 12.35
CA HIS A 47 -5.79 13.08 12.39
C HIS A 47 -5.13 13.18 13.76
N GLY A 48 -4.91 12.03 14.42
CA GLY A 48 -4.08 11.93 15.62
C GLY A 48 -2.59 11.79 15.32
N ASN A 49 -1.84 11.28 16.31
CA ASN A 49 -0.41 10.98 16.17
C ASN A 49 -0.12 10.02 15.02
N ALA A 50 1.04 10.19 14.38
CA ALA A 50 1.48 9.33 13.30
C ALA A 50 1.66 7.88 13.80
N ARG A 51 1.02 6.92 13.11
CA ARG A 51 1.29 5.50 13.30
C ARG A 51 2.43 5.09 12.38
N ILE A 52 3.53 4.62 12.97
CA ILE A 52 4.72 4.17 12.24
C ILE A 52 4.55 2.69 11.88
N ILE A 53 4.69 2.36 10.60
CA ILE A 53 4.62 0.99 10.09
C ILE A 53 5.87 0.74 9.25
N SER A 54 6.64 -0.29 9.63
CA SER A 54 7.87 -0.66 8.91
C SER A 54 7.67 -1.97 8.15
N VAL A 55 7.96 -1.95 6.84
CA VAL A 55 7.90 -3.14 5.98
C VAL A 55 9.32 -3.70 5.83
N VAL A 56 9.64 -4.74 6.61
CA VAL A 56 11.00 -5.26 6.73
C VAL A 56 11.08 -6.72 6.29
N ASN A 57 12.08 -7.04 5.48
CA ASN A 57 12.46 -8.40 5.08
C ASN A 57 13.89 -8.37 4.53
N GLN A 58 14.75 -9.27 5.01
CA GLN A 58 16.17 -9.33 4.61
C GLN A 58 16.36 -9.76 3.15
N LYS A 59 15.39 -10.47 2.54
CA LYS A 59 15.49 -10.95 1.17
C LYS A 59 15.15 -9.85 0.16
N GLY A 60 15.99 -9.69 -0.86
CA GLY A 60 15.73 -8.82 -2.01
C GLY A 60 14.58 -9.34 -2.88
N GLY A 61 13.87 -8.45 -3.57
CA GLY A 61 12.84 -8.82 -4.55
C GLY A 61 11.55 -9.44 -3.99
N VAL A 62 11.31 -9.36 -2.68
CA VAL A 62 10.10 -9.94 -2.03
C VAL A 62 8.90 -8.98 -1.97
N GLY A 63 8.96 -7.86 -2.68
CA GLY A 63 7.84 -6.92 -2.78
C GLY A 63 7.68 -5.93 -1.62
N LYS A 64 8.74 -5.65 -0.83
CA LYS A 64 8.71 -4.64 0.25
C LYS A 64 8.26 -3.27 -0.27
N THR A 65 9.00 -2.72 -1.23
CA THR A 65 8.71 -1.41 -1.85
C THR A 65 7.33 -1.37 -2.48
N THR A 66 6.97 -2.40 -3.25
CA THR A 66 5.65 -2.52 -3.86
C THR A 66 4.54 -2.52 -2.81
N THR A 67 4.73 -3.23 -1.70
CA THR A 67 3.78 -3.25 -0.58
C THR A 67 3.68 -1.87 0.07
N THR A 68 4.81 -1.21 0.33
CA THR A 68 4.85 0.14 0.92
C THR A 68 4.08 1.15 0.06
N ILE A 69 4.31 1.17 -1.26
CA ILE A 69 3.61 2.07 -2.20
C ILE A 69 2.11 1.81 -2.18
N ASN A 70 1.69 0.55 -2.33
CA ASN A 70 0.26 0.21 -2.42
C ASN A 70 -0.48 0.43 -1.10
N LEU A 71 0.15 0.14 0.05
CA LEU A 71 -0.42 0.48 1.36
C LEU A 71 -0.54 2.00 1.53
N GLY A 72 0.48 2.77 1.12
CA GLY A 72 0.45 4.22 1.16
C GLY A 72 -0.69 4.80 0.32
N ALA A 73 -0.83 4.33 -0.91
CA ALA A 73 -1.92 4.73 -1.80
C ALA A 73 -3.29 4.39 -1.21
N ALA A 74 -3.49 3.15 -0.73
CA ALA A 74 -4.75 2.74 -0.12
C ALA A 74 -5.11 3.57 1.12
N PHE A 75 -4.13 3.92 1.95
CA PHE A 75 -4.37 4.80 3.10
C PHE A 75 -4.72 6.22 2.66
N ALA A 76 -4.04 6.76 1.66
CA ALA A 76 -4.34 8.09 1.10
C ALA A 76 -5.75 8.15 0.48
N GLU A 77 -6.16 7.11 -0.25
CA GLU A 77 -7.52 6.98 -0.80
C GLU A 77 -8.60 6.95 0.29
N LEU A 78 -8.27 6.42 1.47
CA LEU A 78 -9.14 6.43 2.66
C LEU A 78 -9.06 7.77 3.44
N GLY A 79 -8.49 8.82 2.85
CA GLY A 79 -8.40 10.14 3.44
C GLY A 79 -7.36 10.29 4.55
N ARG A 80 -6.38 9.37 4.65
CA ARG A 80 -5.30 9.47 5.66
C ARG A 80 -4.19 10.38 5.12
N ARG A 81 -3.56 11.16 6.01
CA ARG A 81 -2.24 11.76 5.72
C ARG A 81 -1.18 10.67 5.81
N VAL A 82 -0.41 10.49 4.75
CA VAL A 82 0.58 9.42 4.62
C VAL A 82 1.94 10.03 4.32
N LEU A 83 2.95 9.62 5.08
CA LEU A 83 4.36 9.86 4.78
C LEU A 83 4.99 8.51 4.45
N LEU A 84 5.58 8.41 3.27
CA LEU A 84 6.37 7.26 2.86
C LEU A 84 7.85 7.61 3.03
N VAL A 85 8.60 6.74 3.71
CA VAL A 85 10.03 6.93 4.00
C VAL A 85 10.82 5.86 3.27
N ASP A 86 11.76 6.28 2.43
CA ASP A 86 12.67 5.39 1.72
C ASP A 86 13.91 5.15 2.56
N PHE A 87 14.08 3.93 3.05
CA PHE A 87 15.22 3.52 3.88
C PHE A 87 16.11 2.49 3.17
N ASP A 88 15.97 2.37 1.85
CA ASP A 88 16.79 1.51 1.01
C ASP A 88 17.83 2.38 0.28
N PRO A 89 19.14 2.12 0.42
CA PRO A 89 20.18 2.85 -0.32
C PRO A 89 20.02 2.84 -1.85
N GLN A 90 19.22 1.91 -2.39
CA GLN A 90 18.89 1.86 -3.81
C GLN A 90 17.75 2.81 -4.22
N HIS A 91 17.13 3.51 -3.28
CA HIS A 91 16.07 4.49 -3.50
C HIS A 91 14.87 3.95 -4.30
N SER A 92 14.57 2.66 -4.15
CA SER A 92 13.56 1.97 -4.97
C SER A 92 12.15 2.53 -4.75
N LEU A 93 11.86 3.07 -3.56
CA LEU A 93 10.57 3.69 -3.27
C LEU A 93 10.45 5.04 -3.97
N SER A 94 11.48 5.87 -3.85
CA SER A 94 11.55 7.20 -4.49
C SER A 94 11.42 7.09 -6.01
N VAL A 95 12.18 6.16 -6.63
CA VAL A 95 12.09 5.87 -8.07
C VAL A 95 10.69 5.34 -8.43
N GLY A 96 10.12 4.43 -7.64
CA GLY A 96 8.78 3.88 -7.86
C GLY A 96 7.66 4.93 -7.82
N LEU A 97 7.89 6.07 -7.15
CA LEU A 97 6.98 7.21 -7.08
C LEU A 97 7.36 8.35 -8.04
N ASN A 98 8.35 8.14 -8.91
CA ASN A 98 8.87 9.14 -9.85
C ASN A 98 9.34 10.44 -9.18
N VAL A 99 9.93 10.32 -7.98
CA VAL A 99 10.56 11.43 -7.28
C VAL A 99 11.98 11.62 -7.83
N SER A 100 12.27 12.81 -8.36
CA SER A 100 13.61 13.17 -8.85
C SER A 100 14.57 13.23 -7.67
N THR A 101 15.62 12.41 -7.70
CA THR A 101 16.70 12.47 -6.70
C THR A 101 17.68 13.61 -6.92
N ARG A 102 17.61 14.29 -8.07
CA ARG A 102 18.52 15.38 -8.44
C ARG A 102 18.18 16.70 -7.76
N ASP A 103 16.95 16.84 -7.28
CA ASP A 103 16.40 18.08 -6.72
C ASP A 103 16.06 17.92 -5.22
N ILE A 104 16.55 16.86 -4.56
CA ILE A 104 16.28 16.62 -3.14
C ILE A 104 17.32 17.38 -2.30
N GLU A 105 16.86 18.35 -1.53
CA GLU A 105 17.70 19.17 -0.64
C GLU A 105 18.25 18.38 0.57
N GLY A 106 17.64 17.25 0.91
CA GLY A 106 18.08 16.37 1.99
C GLY A 106 17.34 15.02 1.98
N SER A 107 18.04 13.98 2.40
CA SER A 107 17.59 12.60 2.40
C SER A 107 17.54 12.02 3.82
N ILE A 108 17.03 10.80 3.94
CA ILE A 108 17.07 10.09 5.23
C ILE A 108 18.51 9.88 5.71
N TYR A 109 19.47 9.79 4.80
CA TYR A 109 20.88 9.64 5.15
C TYR A 109 21.38 10.86 5.92
N ASP A 110 21.05 12.06 5.44
CA ASP A 110 21.45 13.31 6.10
C ASP A 110 20.86 13.41 7.51
N LEU A 111 19.57 13.06 7.66
CA LEU A 111 18.90 13.01 8.97
C LEU A 111 19.49 11.96 9.92
N MET A 112 20.04 10.87 9.40
CA MET A 112 20.67 9.83 10.23
C MET A 112 22.10 10.17 10.64
N MET A 113 22.80 10.96 9.82
CA MET A 113 24.18 11.37 10.04
C MET A 113 24.28 12.72 10.77
N ASP A 114 23.16 13.42 10.94
CA ASP A 114 23.08 14.63 11.74
C ASP A 114 23.37 14.31 13.21
N GLU A 115 24.56 14.70 13.67
CA GLU A 115 24.98 14.64 15.07
C GLU A 115 24.41 15.85 15.82
N SER A 116 23.12 15.79 16.16
CA SER A 116 22.46 16.81 16.99
C SER A 116 23.13 17.00 18.35
#